data_AF-A0A960US90-F1
#
_entry.id   AF-A0A960US90-F1
#
_cell.length_a   1.000
_cell.length_b   1.000
_cell.length_c   1.000
_cell.angle_alpha   90.00
_cell.angle_beta   90.00
_cell.angle_gamma   90.00
#
_symmetry.space_group_name_H-M   'P 1'
#
loop_
_entity.id
_entity.type
_entity.pdbx_description
1 polymer ?
#
loop_
_entity_poly.entity_id
_entity_poly.type
_entity_poly.pdbx_seq_one_letter_code
_entity_poly.pdbx_strand_id
1 'polypeptide(L)'
;MEQSSPSTLQINVFLTGHEPVLACAVPLFHEKQILNLKIKGIECEAQVLYESRNKIVVSLESDLVPGNGDAAEGSLQQGNYLCSFQTKILNLELTLRDRRWVLELAYPVTFKRSLSQQFRKS
;
A
#
# COMPACT_ATOMS: atom_id res chain seq x y z
N MET A 1 16.25 30.61 -23.95
CA MET A 1 16.38 29.19 -23.58
C MET A 1 15.21 28.88 -22.67
N GLU A 2 14.12 28.32 -23.23
CA GLU A 2 12.94 27.98 -22.44
C GLU A 2 13.16 26.61 -21.77
N GLN A 3 13.13 26.59 -20.44
CA GLN A 3 13.15 25.37 -19.64
C GLN A 3 11.74 24.77 -19.63
N SER A 4 11.52 23.71 -20.40
CA SER A 4 10.30 22.92 -20.32
C SER A 4 10.29 22.10 -19.02
N SER A 5 9.36 22.43 -18.12
CA SER A 5 9.09 21.68 -16.90
C SER A 5 8.66 20.24 -17.20
N PRO A 6 9.16 19.22 -16.48
CA PRO A 6 8.77 17.83 -16.71
C PRO A 6 7.34 17.59 -16.22
N SER A 7 6.44 17.28 -17.16
CA SER A 7 5.06 16.88 -16.88
C SER A 7 5.04 15.58 -16.06
N THR A 8 4.76 15.69 -14.77
CA THR A 8 4.49 14.52 -13.92
C THR A 8 3.08 14.04 -14.26
N LEU A 9 2.98 12.91 -14.97
CA LEU A 9 1.70 12.22 -15.17
C LEU A 9 1.26 11.60 -13.82
N GLN A 10 0.45 12.33 -13.07
CA GLN A 10 -0.27 11.78 -11.91
C GLN A 10 -1.55 11.13 -12.41
N ILE A 11 -1.58 9.80 -12.45
CA ILE A 11 -2.82 9.06 -12.68
C ILE A 11 -3.48 8.88 -11.31
N ASN A 12 -4.51 9.70 -11.04
CA ASN A 12 -5.35 9.53 -9.86
C ASN A 12 -6.43 8.49 -10.19
N VAL A 13 -6.31 7.29 -9.62
CA VAL A 13 -7.39 6.29 -9.66
C VAL A 13 -8.33 6.62 -8.50
N PHE A 14 -9.49 7.19 -8.81
CA PHE A 14 -10.56 7.42 -7.84
C PHE A 14 -11.50 6.22 -7.85
N LEU A 15 -11.61 5.50 -6.72
CA LEU A 15 -12.61 4.45 -6.53
C LEU A 15 -13.94 5.11 -6.13
N THR A 16 -14.66 5.70 -7.10
CA THR A 16 -16.01 6.22 -6.85
C THR A 16 -17.01 5.07 -6.86
N GLY A 17 -17.64 4.82 -5.71
CA GLY A 17 -18.70 3.84 -5.57
C GLY A 17 -20.03 4.32 -6.14
N HIS A 18 -20.46 3.74 -7.26
CA HIS A 18 -21.87 3.55 -7.59
C HIS A 18 -22.04 2.39 -8.58
N GLU A 19 -22.91 1.46 -8.19
CA GLU A 19 -23.49 0.32 -8.92
C GLU A 19 -22.68 -0.99 -9.15
N PRO A 20 -23.36 -2.17 -9.07
CA PRO A 20 -22.72 -3.47 -9.01
C PRO A 20 -22.60 -4.08 -10.41
N VAL A 21 -21.47 -3.83 -11.05
CA VAL A 21 -20.98 -4.75 -12.08
C VAL A 21 -19.96 -5.63 -11.38
N LEU A 22 -19.97 -6.93 -11.66
CA LEU A 22 -18.88 -7.88 -11.39
C LEU A 22 -17.62 -7.46 -12.15
N ALA A 23 -17.15 -6.23 -11.94
CA ALA A 23 -15.79 -5.84 -12.22
C ALA A 23 -14.98 -6.70 -11.27
N CYS A 24 -14.34 -7.72 -11.83
CA CYS A 24 -13.22 -8.40 -11.21
C CYS A 24 -12.17 -7.31 -10.97
N ALA A 25 -12.33 -6.54 -9.89
CA ALA A 25 -11.39 -5.51 -9.51
C ALA A 25 -10.08 -6.24 -9.32
N VAL A 26 -9.14 -5.99 -10.23
CA VAL A 26 -7.83 -6.63 -10.18
C VAL A 26 -7.24 -6.28 -8.81
N PRO A 27 -6.83 -7.28 -8.03
CA PRO A 27 -6.32 -7.05 -6.70
C PRO A 27 -5.16 -6.04 -6.77
N LEU A 28 -5.20 -5.01 -5.92
CA LEU A 28 -4.11 -4.03 -5.86
C LEU A 28 -2.87 -4.65 -5.22
N PHE A 29 -3.07 -5.68 -4.41
CA PHE A 29 -2.04 -6.37 -3.64
C PHE A 29 -2.05 -7.87 -3.94
N HIS A 30 -0.87 -8.47 -4.03
CA HIS A 30 -0.72 -9.91 -4.22
C HIS A 30 -0.25 -10.60 -2.94
N GLU A 31 -0.63 -11.85 -2.72
CA GLU A 31 -0.10 -12.65 -1.61
C GLU A 31 1.44 -12.69 -1.67
N LYS A 32 2.09 -12.60 -0.50
CA LYS A 32 3.55 -12.55 -0.30
C LYS A 32 4.23 -11.30 -0.87
N GLN A 33 3.47 -10.34 -1.41
CA GLN A 33 4.02 -9.07 -1.85
C GLN A 33 4.57 -8.29 -0.66
N ILE A 34 5.75 -7.70 -0.85
CA ILE A 34 6.40 -6.85 0.14
C ILE A 34 5.94 -5.40 -0.03
N LEU A 35 5.56 -4.80 1.09
CA LEU A 35 5.16 -3.41 1.24
C LEU A 35 6.13 -2.71 2.18
N ASN A 36 6.51 -1.48 1.83
CA ASN A 36 7.14 -0.56 2.76
C ASN A 36 6.05 0.28 3.42
N LEU A 37 5.83 0.07 4.72
CA LEU A 37 4.85 0.82 5.50
C LEU A 37 5.56 1.84 6.38
N LYS A 38 5.00 3.04 6.47
CA LYS A 38 5.40 4.08 7.42
C LYS A 38 4.29 4.26 8.44
N ILE A 39 4.55 3.85 9.67
CA ILE A 39 3.60 3.92 10.79
C ILE A 39 4.24 4.78 11.88
N LYS A 40 3.56 5.84 12.33
CA LYS A 40 4.11 6.80 13.31
C LYS A 40 5.49 7.37 12.92
N GLY A 41 5.75 7.51 11.62
CA GLY A 41 7.02 8.02 11.10
C GLY A 41 8.12 6.96 10.94
N ILE A 42 7.89 5.73 11.38
CA ILE A 42 8.87 4.63 11.31
C ILE A 42 8.58 3.76 10.10
N GLU A 43 9.61 3.53 9.27
CA GLU A 43 9.55 2.64 8.11
C GLU A 43 9.70 1.18 8.56
N CYS A 44 8.81 0.33 8.08
CA CYS A 44 8.71 -1.08 8.42
C CYS A 44 8.43 -1.88 7.15
N GLU A 45 8.99 -3.09 7.07
CA GLU A 45 8.63 -4.03 6.01
C GLU A 45 7.39 -4.82 6.43
N ALA A 46 6.44 -4.96 5.52
CA ALA A 46 5.26 -5.79 5.71
C ALA A 46 5.03 -6.71 4.52
N GLN A 47 4.67 -7.96 4.79
CA GLN A 47 4.31 -8.94 3.77
C GLN A 47 2.80 -9.11 3.71
N VAL A 48 2.22 -9.04 2.52
CA VAL A 48 0.79 -9.29 2.30
C VAL A 48 0.47 -10.76 2.54
N LEU A 49 -0.45 -11.01 3.46
CA LEU A 49 -0.98 -12.35 3.73
C LEU A 49 -2.20 -12.66 2.87
N TYR A 50 -3.11 -11.70 2.71
CA TYR A 50 -4.19 -11.75 1.73
C TYR A 50 -4.84 -10.39 1.57
N GLU A 51 -5.55 -10.24 0.45
CA GLU A 51 -6.40 -9.09 0.16
C GLU A 51 -7.87 -9.53 0.15
N SER A 52 -8.76 -8.69 0.64
CA SER A 52 -10.21 -8.84 0.52
C SER A 52 -10.83 -7.54 0.02
N ARG A 53 -12.13 -7.54 -0.27
CA ARG A 53 -12.84 -6.42 -0.91
C ARG A 53 -12.71 -5.09 -0.17
N ASN A 54 -12.51 -5.11 1.15
CA ASN A 54 -12.52 -3.93 2.01
C ASN A 54 -11.30 -3.82 2.93
N LYS A 55 -10.34 -4.73 2.81
CA LYS A 55 -9.16 -4.75 3.69
C LYS A 55 -7.99 -5.50 3.08
N ILE A 56 -6.81 -5.23 3.63
CA ILE A 56 -5.58 -5.94 3.32
C ILE A 56 -5.04 -6.45 4.65
N VAL A 57 -4.65 -7.72 4.70
CA VAL A 57 -4.03 -8.29 5.89
C VAL A 57 -2.56 -8.52 5.61
N VAL A 58 -1.71 -8.00 6.50
CA VAL A 58 -0.25 -8.02 6.35
C VAL A 58 0.42 -8.52 7.62
N SER A 59 1.56 -9.19 7.49
CA SER A 59 2.47 -9.44 8.61
C SER A 59 3.57 -8.39 8.61
N LEU A 60 3.76 -7.70 9.73
CA LEU A 60 4.80 -6.70 9.94
C LEU A 60 6.06 -7.37 10.51
N GLU A 61 7.20 -7.12 9.89
CA GLU A 61 8.52 -7.46 10.42
C GLU A 61 9.15 -6.21 11.04
N SER A 62 8.81 -5.92 12.29
CA SER A 62 9.33 -4.76 13.03
C SER A 62 9.11 -4.92 14.53
N ASP A 63 10.02 -4.38 15.33
CA ASP A 63 9.86 -4.23 16.79
C ASP A 63 8.86 -3.13 17.18
N LEU A 64 8.37 -2.37 16.19
CA LEU A 64 7.33 -1.37 16.40
C LEU A 64 6.07 -2.00 17.00
N VAL A 65 5.49 -1.33 17.99
CA VAL A 65 4.15 -1.65 18.50
C VAL A 65 3.12 -0.74 17.82
N PRO A 66 2.40 -1.23 16.79
CA PRO A 66 1.36 -0.46 16.13
C PRO A 66 0.13 -0.30 17.04
N GLY A 67 -0.58 0.82 16.89
CA GLY A 67 -1.84 1.10 17.58
C GLY A 67 -3.03 0.88 16.66
N ASN A 68 -4.16 0.44 17.24
CA ASN A 68 -5.42 0.40 16.51
C ASN A 68 -5.84 1.84 16.17
N GLY A 69 -6.18 2.06 14.91
CA GLY A 69 -6.59 3.35 14.38
C GLY A 69 -5.44 4.26 13.95
N ASP A 70 -4.19 3.82 14.08
CA ASP A 70 -3.06 4.56 13.54
C ASP A 70 -3.17 4.66 12.00
N ALA A 71 -2.81 5.83 11.49
CA ALA A 71 -2.63 6.03 10.05
C ALA A 71 -1.32 5.37 9.60
N ALA A 72 -1.34 4.79 8.41
CA ALA A 72 -0.17 4.21 7.77
C ALA A 72 -0.07 4.68 6.33
N GLU A 73 1.14 5.03 5.91
CA GLU A 73 1.46 5.28 4.50
C GLU A 73 2.15 4.04 3.97
N GLY A 74 1.76 3.57 2.79
CA GLY A 74 2.34 2.38 2.18
C GLY A 74 2.90 2.65 0.81
N SER A 75 3.95 1.91 0.45
CA SER A 75 4.50 1.91 -0.90
C SER A 75 4.94 0.52 -1.31
N LEU A 76 4.87 0.25 -2.62
CA LEU A 76 5.33 -1.00 -3.22
C LEU A 76 5.80 -0.80 -4.65
N GLN A 77 6.67 -1.69 -5.12
CA GLN A 77 7.08 -1.74 -6.51
C GLN A 77 6.18 -2.72 -7.27
N GLN A 78 5.56 -2.28 -8.37
CA GLN A 78 4.80 -3.12 -9.30
C GLN A 78 5.36 -2.95 -10.72
N GLY A 79 6.22 -3.88 -11.15
CA GLY A 79 6.92 -3.76 -12.42
C GLY A 79 7.77 -2.49 -12.46
N ASN A 80 7.48 -1.60 -13.41
CA ASN A 80 8.19 -0.32 -13.59
C ASN A 80 7.56 0.84 -12.80
N TYR A 81 6.55 0.57 -11.97
CA TYR A 81 5.83 1.58 -11.22
C TYR A 81 6.16 1.50 -9.74
N LEU A 82 6.44 2.66 -9.16
CA LEU A 82 6.38 2.86 -7.72
C LEU A 82 4.94 3.27 -7.37
N CYS A 83 4.29 2.45 -6.57
CA CYS A 83 2.94 2.69 -6.08
C CYS A 83 2.99 3.21 -4.65
N SER A 84 2.14 4.17 -4.32
CA SER A 84 1.98 4.67 -2.95
C SER A 84 0.51 4.82 -2.58
N PHE A 85 0.19 4.61 -1.31
CA PHE A 85 -1.17 4.63 -0.80
C PHE A 85 -1.22 5.07 0.65
N GLN A 86 -2.41 5.47 1.10
CA GLN A 86 -2.68 5.79 2.50
C GLN A 86 -3.77 4.87 3.03
N THR A 87 -3.59 4.39 4.25
CA THR A 87 -4.51 3.47 4.93
C THR A 87 -4.54 3.73 6.45
N LYS A 88 -5.37 2.96 7.16
CA LYS A 88 -5.53 2.98 8.61
C LYS A 88 -5.51 1.55 9.12
N ILE A 89 -4.89 1.33 10.27
CA ILE A 89 -4.92 0.05 10.98
C ILE A 89 -6.29 -0.11 11.63
N LEU A 90 -7.04 -1.13 11.23
CA LEU A 90 -8.36 -1.47 11.77
C LEU A 90 -8.27 -2.43 12.95
N ASN A 91 -7.32 -3.37 12.89
CA ASN A 91 -7.06 -4.33 13.93
C ASN A 91 -5.61 -4.80 13.90
N LEU A 92 -5.13 -5.37 15.00
CA LEU A 92 -3.79 -5.94 15.11
C LEU A 92 -3.78 -7.12 16.07
N GLU A 93 -3.01 -8.15 15.72
CA GLU A 93 -2.79 -9.34 16.54
C GLU A 93 -1.31 -9.68 16.58
N LEU A 94 -0.78 -10.04 17.76
CA LEU A 94 0.58 -10.54 17.88
C LEU A 94 0.58 -12.06 17.74
N THR A 95 1.24 -12.58 16.71
CA THR A 95 1.39 -14.02 16.55
C THR A 95 2.39 -14.58 17.56
N LEU A 96 1.96 -15.53 18.40
CA LEU A 96 2.82 -16.10 19.44
C LEU A 96 3.97 -16.95 18.88
N ARG A 97 3.78 -17.54 17.70
CA ARG A 97 4.75 -18.44 17.06
C ARG A 97 5.98 -17.69 16.55
N ASP A 98 5.74 -16.63 15.78
CA ASP A 98 6.78 -15.93 15.02
C ASP A 98 7.08 -14.54 15.58
N ARG A 99 6.37 -14.14 16.66
CA ARG A 99 6.46 -12.80 17.30
C ARG A 99 6.27 -11.65 16.31
N ARG A 100 5.50 -11.88 15.23
CA ARG A 100 5.19 -10.89 14.22
C ARG A 100 3.79 -10.32 14.45
N TRP A 101 3.64 -9.02 14.24
CA TRP A 101 2.34 -8.39 14.23
C TRP A 101 1.62 -8.71 12.92
N VAL A 102 0.37 -9.16 13.01
CA VAL A 102 -0.55 -9.27 11.88
C VAL A 102 -1.49 -8.07 11.96
N LEU A 103 -1.49 -7.25 10.92
CA LEU A 103 -2.28 -6.03 10.84
C LEU A 103 -3.41 -6.21 9.85
N GLU A 104 -4.61 -5.83 10.27
CA GLU A 104 -5.73 -5.61 9.37
C GLU A 104 -5.74 -4.13 8.97
N LEU A 105 -5.46 -3.85 7.71
CA LEU A 105 -5.44 -2.51 7.14
C LEU A 105 -6.74 -2.26 6.37
N ALA A 106 -7.29 -1.06 6.50
CA ALA A 106 -8.39 -0.62 5.65
C ALA A 106 -7.97 -0.65 4.17
N TYR A 107 -8.89 -0.96 3.27
CA TYR A 107 -8.57 -0.82 1.85
C TYR A 107 -8.24 0.64 1.53
N PRO A 108 -7.15 0.93 0.81
CA PRO A 108 -6.72 2.30 0.56
C PRO A 108 -7.75 3.05 -0.28
N VAL A 109 -8.15 4.23 0.20
CA VAL A 109 -9.05 5.13 -0.55
C VAL A 109 -8.31 5.78 -1.72
N THR A 110 -7.00 5.98 -1.59
CA THR A 110 -6.15 6.54 -2.64
C THR A 110 -4.97 5.61 -2.92
N PHE A 111 -4.78 5.30 -4.21
CA PHE A 111 -3.65 4.50 -4.69
C PHE A 111 -3.03 5.21 -5.89
N LYS A 112 -1.82 5.74 -5.70
CA LYS A 112 -1.08 6.51 -6.70
C LYS A 112 -0.05 5.61 -7.36
N ARG A 113 0.08 5.72 -8.68
CA ARG A 113 1.11 5.04 -9.47
C ARG A 113 2.01 6.07 -10.11
N SER A 114 3.32 5.89 -10.01
CA SER A 114 4.33 6.75 -10.65
C SER A 114 5.37 5.87 -11.33
N LEU A 115 5.81 6.24 -12.53
CA LEU A 115 6.93 5.56 -13.19
C LEU A 115 8.18 5.68 -12.31
N SER A 116 8.84 4.57 -12.01
CA SER A 116 10.05 4.59 -11.21
C SER A 116 11.12 5.38 -11.97
N GLN A 117 11.79 6.31 -11.27
CA GLN A 117 12.77 7.21 -11.91
C GLN A 117 13.97 6.47 -12.52
N GLN A 118 14.17 5.20 -12.16
CA GLN A 118 15.20 4.33 -12.72
C GLN A 118 15.00 4.07 -14.23
N PHE A 119 13.78 4.20 -14.76
CA PHE A 119 13.49 4.07 -16.19
C PHE A 119 13.49 5.39 -16.97
N ARG A 120 13.74 6.53 -16.32
CA ARG A 120 13.85 7.84 -17.02
C ARG A 120 15.21 8.07 -17.70
N LYS A 121 16.11 7.08 -17.70
CA LYS A 121 17.47 7.18 -18.27
C LYS A 121 17.78 6.10 -19.32
N SER A 122 16.84 5.79 -20.21
CA SER A 122 17.14 5.09 -21.48
C SER A 122 16.76 5.94 -22.66
#